data_AF-A0A5J4P114-F1
#
_entry.id   AF-A0A5J4P114-F1
#
_cell.length_a   1.000
_cell.length_b   1.000
_cell.length_c   1.000
_cell.angle_alpha   90.00
_cell.angle_beta   90.00
_cell.angle_gamma   90.00
#
_symmetry.space_group_name_H-M   'P 1'
#
loop_
_entity.id
_entity.type
_entity.pdbx_description
1 polymer ?
#
loop_
_entity_poly.entity_id
_entity_poly.type
_entity_poly.pdbx_seq_one_letter_code
_entity_poly.pdbx_strand_id
1 'polypeptide(L)'
;MLVVLLGLYNGQGLDLTSPDCYLLLRVTSGKEFVKCVMQSGRMQGALLIGETDLEETMENLILNQLDLTPFENSLLNPDLDLSDYFD
;
A
#
# COMPACT_ATOMS: atom_id res chain seq x y z
N MET A 1 -9.77 -8.42 15.25
CA MET A 1 -8.47 -8.12 14.61
C MET A 1 -8.49 -8.76 13.23
N LEU A 2 -8.65 -7.94 12.19
CA LEU A 2 -8.67 -8.36 10.80
C LEU A 2 -7.24 -8.35 10.23
N VAL A 3 -6.95 -9.28 9.32
CA VAL A 3 -5.69 -9.32 8.56
C VAL A 3 -6.06 -9.51 7.10
N VAL A 4 -5.60 -8.60 6.25
CA VAL A 4 -5.84 -8.61 4.80
C VAL A 4 -4.49 -8.62 4.08
N LEU A 5 -4.37 -9.49 3.08
CA LEU A 5 -3.19 -9.66 2.24
C LEU A 5 -3.59 -9.44 0.79
N LEU A 6 -3.00 -8.46 0.13
CA LEU A 6 -3.31 -8.08 -1.25
C LEU A 6 -2.07 -8.18 -2.14
N GLY A 7 -2.23 -8.72 -3.34
CA GLY A 7 -1.18 -8.81 -4.36
C GLY A 7 0.12 -9.44 -3.83
N LEU A 8 1.24 -8.81 -4.16
CA LEU A 8 2.58 -9.20 -3.71
C LEU A 8 2.87 -8.67 -2.30
N TYR A 9 1.98 -8.97 -1.33
CA TYR A 9 1.98 -8.40 0.03
C TYR A 9 3.30 -8.54 0.82
N ASN A 10 4.16 -9.50 0.44
CA ASN A 10 5.50 -9.68 1.03
C ASN A 10 6.63 -9.53 -0.01
N GLY A 11 6.31 -8.99 -1.19
CA GLY A 11 7.25 -8.83 -2.30
C GLY A 11 7.59 -10.15 -2.98
N GLN A 12 6.74 -11.18 -2.88
CA GLN A 12 7.04 -12.47 -3.50
C GLN A 12 7.20 -12.33 -5.02
N GLY A 13 8.27 -12.91 -5.57
CA GLY A 13 8.56 -12.84 -6.99
C GLY A 13 9.20 -11.53 -7.47
N LEU A 14 9.41 -10.55 -6.59
CA LEU A 14 10.16 -9.33 -6.92
C LEU A 14 11.66 -9.50 -6.65
N ASP A 15 12.48 -8.72 -7.36
CA ASP A 15 13.88 -8.52 -6.99
C ASP A 15 13.97 -7.51 -5.84
N LEU A 16 13.98 -8.03 -4.62
CA LEU A 16 14.08 -7.21 -3.40
C LEU A 16 15.45 -6.54 -3.22
N THR A 17 16.44 -6.85 -4.07
CA THR A 17 17.74 -6.16 -4.06
C THR A 17 17.74 -4.91 -4.92
N SER A 18 16.72 -4.74 -5.77
CA SER A 18 16.60 -3.60 -6.66
C SER A 18 16.21 -2.33 -5.90
N PRO A 19 16.84 -1.18 -6.16
CA PRO A 19 16.57 0.07 -5.46
C PRO A 19 15.20 0.68 -5.80
N ASP A 20 14.55 0.21 -6.86
CA ASP A 20 13.20 0.63 -7.21
C ASP A 20 12.12 -0.12 -6.42
N CYS A 21 12.49 -1.15 -5.64
CA CYS A 21 11.61 -1.88 -4.74
C CYS A 21 11.73 -1.31 -3.32
N TYR A 22 10.63 -0.82 -2.76
CA TYR A 22 10.61 -0.19 -1.44
C TYR A 22 9.30 -0.41 -0.71
N LEU A 23 9.28 -0.08 0.58
CA LEU A 23 8.11 -0.21 1.44
C LEU A 23 7.63 1.14 1.93
N LEU A 24 6.32 1.32 1.93
CA LEU A 24 5.65 2.40 2.67
C LEU A 24 4.95 1.79 3.89
N LEU A 25 5.10 2.42 5.05
CA LEU A 25 4.58 1.92 6.32
C LEU A 25 3.80 3.01 7.07
N ARG A 26 2.65 2.63 7.63
CA ARG A 26 1.91 3.40 8.66
C ARG A 26 1.61 2.48 9.83
N VAL A 27 1.92 2.96 11.04
CA VAL A 27 1.71 2.19 12.27
C VAL A 27 0.97 3.06 13.28
N THR A 28 -0.22 2.61 13.67
CA THR A 28 -0.97 3.21 14.77
C THR A 28 -1.00 2.19 15.91
N SER A 29 -0.13 2.39 16.90
CA SER A 29 0.12 1.42 17.98
C SER A 29 -1.17 0.93 18.64
N GLY A 30 -1.37 -0.39 18.65
CA GLY A 30 -2.54 -1.04 19.25
C GLY A 30 -3.85 -0.90 18.46
N LYS A 31 -3.82 -0.29 17.27
CA LYS A 31 -5.01 -0.12 16.40
C LYS A 31 -4.83 -0.78 15.05
N GLU A 32 -3.84 -0.31 14.28
CA GLU A 32 -3.69 -0.72 12.88
C GLU A 32 -2.23 -0.69 12.41
N PHE A 33 -1.97 -1.46 11.36
CA PHE A 33 -0.71 -1.51 10.64
C PHE A 33 -0.99 -1.63 9.14
N VAL A 34 -0.37 -0.75 8.36
CA VAL A 34 -0.45 -0.74 6.90
C VAL A 34 0.96 -0.83 6.34
N LYS A 35 1.19 -1.79 5.45
CA LYS A 35 2.42 -1.93 4.67
C LYS A 35 2.08 -2.06 3.20
N CYS A 36 2.64 -1.18 2.38
CA CYS A 36 2.57 -1.27 0.93
C CYS A 36 3.93 -1.69 0.37
N VAL A 37 3.91 -2.61 -0.59
CA VAL A 37 5.06 -3.01 -1.39
C VAL A 37 5.00 -2.24 -2.69
N MET A 38 6.05 -1.47 -2.96
CA MET A 38 6.15 -0.59 -4.12
C MET A 38 7.28 -1.07 -5.02
N GLN A 39 7.09 -0.96 -6.33
CA GLN A 39 8.15 -1.14 -7.32
C GLN A 39 8.00 -0.10 -8.43
N SER A 40 9.06 0.64 -8.73
CA SER A 40 9.07 1.63 -9.83
C SER A 40 7.88 2.60 -9.76
N GLY A 41 7.59 3.12 -8.56
CA GLY A 41 6.49 4.06 -8.32
C GLY A 41 5.09 3.44 -8.29
N ARG A 42 4.94 2.12 -8.48
CA ARG A 42 3.63 1.44 -8.56
C ARG A 42 3.43 0.49 -7.39
N MET A 43 2.18 0.36 -6.92
CA MET A 43 1.84 -0.57 -5.87
C MET A 43 1.77 -2.01 -6.39
N GLN A 44 2.48 -2.91 -5.71
CA GLN A 44 2.54 -4.33 -6.05
C GLN A 44 1.78 -5.21 -5.05
N GLY A 45 1.66 -4.76 -3.80
CA GLY A 45 0.95 -5.49 -2.77
C GLY A 45 0.75 -4.68 -1.49
N ALA A 46 -0.12 -5.17 -0.61
CA ALA A 46 -0.38 -4.55 0.67
C ALA A 46 -0.65 -5.60 1.77
N LEU A 47 -0.25 -5.27 3.00
CA LEU A 47 -0.63 -5.97 4.23
C LEU A 47 -1.32 -4.97 5.14
N LEU A 48 -2.58 -5.26 5.46
CA LEU A 48 -3.42 -4.44 6.32
C LEU A 48 -3.78 -5.25 7.56
N ILE A 49 -3.61 -4.66 8.73
CA ILE A 49 -3.96 -5.26 10.02
C ILE A 49 -4.77 -4.25 10.81
N GLY A 50 -5.91 -4.67 11.37
CA GLY A 50 -6.83 -3.78 12.06
C GLY A 50 -8.01 -3.35 11.18
N GLU A 51 -8.73 -2.32 11.60
CA GLU A 51 -9.81 -1.70 10.83
C GLU A 51 -9.20 -0.51 10.09
N THR A 52 -8.82 -0.72 8.83
CA THR A 52 -8.10 0.29 8.03
C THR A 52 -8.98 1.03 7.04
N ASP A 53 -10.07 0.41 6.57
CA ASP A 53 -10.96 0.90 5.51
C ASP A 53 -10.21 1.23 4.19
N LEU A 54 -9.08 0.57 3.92
CA LEU A 54 -8.22 0.80 2.76
C LEU A 54 -8.21 -0.35 1.75
N GLU A 55 -8.90 -1.45 2.05
CA GLU A 55 -8.86 -2.71 1.32
C GLU A 55 -9.17 -2.52 -0.17
N GLU A 56 -10.29 -1.88 -0.48
CA GLU A 56 -10.76 -1.64 -1.86
C GLU A 56 -9.84 -0.67 -2.61
N THR A 57 -9.43 0.43 -1.96
CA THR A 57 -8.52 1.40 -2.58
C THR A 57 -7.17 0.77 -2.92
N MET A 58 -6.59 -0.02 -2.01
CA MET A 58 -5.30 -0.69 -2.25
C MET A 58 -5.41 -1.75 -3.34
N GLU A 59 -6.51 -2.51 -3.37
CA GLU A 59 -6.80 -3.45 -4.47
C GLU A 59 -6.86 -2.73 -5.82
N ASN A 60 -7.60 -1.62 -5.91
CA ASN A 60 -7.70 -0.82 -7.13
C ASN A 60 -6.36 -0.25 -7.58
N LEU A 61 -5.52 0.24 -6.66
CA LEU A 61 -4.18 0.73 -6.98
C LEU A 61 -3.26 -0.37 -7.52
N ILE A 62 -3.35 -1.58 -6.97
CA ILE A 62 -2.64 -2.75 -7.48
C ILE A 62 -3.16 -3.16 -8.86
N LEU A 63 -4.48 -3.19 -9.07
CA LEU A 63 -5.08 -3.59 -10.35
C LEU A 63 -4.77 -2.58 -11.47
N ASN A 64 -4.92 -1.29 -11.19
CA ASN A 64 -4.75 -0.22 -12.17
C ASN A 64 -3.29 0.12 -12.46
N GLN A 65 -2.36 -0.36 -11.61
CA GLN A 65 -0.92 -0.12 -11.75
C GLN A 65 -0.62 1.36 -11.97
N LEU A 66 -1.25 2.27 -11.19
CA LEU A 66 -1.02 3.70 -11.32
C LEU A 66 0.39 4.10 -10.86
N ASP A 67 0.95 5.14 -11.47
CA ASP A 67 2.21 5.73 -11.02
C ASP A 67 1.92 6.66 -9.83
N LEU A 68 2.38 6.24 -8.65
CA LEU A 68 2.15 6.88 -7.36
C LEU A 68 3.35 7.70 -6.90
N THR A 69 4.41 7.81 -7.69
CA THR A 69 5.60 8.62 -7.40
C THR A 69 5.24 10.04 -6.90
N PRO A 70 4.24 10.76 -7.48
CA PRO A 70 3.86 12.09 -7.00
C PRO A 70 3.25 12.12 -5.60
N PHE A 71 2.71 10.99 -5.14
CA PHE A 71 1.92 10.88 -3.92
C PHE A 71 2.62 10.10 -2.80
N GLU A 72 3.83 9.57 -3.02
CA GLU A 72 4.52 8.68 -2.07
C GLU A 72 4.56 9.21 -0.62
N ASN A 73 4.82 10.51 -0.45
CA ASN A 73 4.91 11.14 0.88
C ASN A 73 3.57 11.28 1.60
N SER A 74 2.45 11.23 0.86
CA SER A 74 1.10 11.41 1.40
C SER A 74 0.23 10.18 1.26
N LEU A 75 0.70 9.12 0.57
CA LEU A 75 -0.10 7.95 0.23
C LEU A 75 -0.66 7.25 1.46
N LEU A 76 0.07 7.25 2.59
CA LEU A 76 -0.40 6.65 3.84
C LEU A 76 -0.89 7.68 4.85
N ASN A 77 -1.10 8.94 4.45
CA ASN A 77 -1.63 9.95 5.35
C ASN A 77 -3.09 9.60 5.72
N PRO A 78 -3.42 9.37 7.01
CA PRO A 78 -4.79 9.03 7.41
C PRO A 78 -5.78 10.18 7.23
N ASP A 79 -5.29 11.43 7.11
CA ASP A 79 -6.14 12.60 6.86
C ASP A 79 -6.48 12.78 5.36
N LEU A 80 -5.86 11.98 4.49
CA LEU A 80 -6.09 12.00 3.06
C LEU A 80 -7.00 10.83 2.69
N ASP A 81 -8.17 11.14 2.14
CA ASP A 81 -9.04 10.12 1.58
C ASP A 81 -8.50 9.71 0.20
N LEU A 82 -7.82 8.57 0.14
CA LEU A 82 -7.23 8.07 -1.10
C LEU A 82 -8.29 7.67 -2.12
N SER A 83 -9.49 7.27 -1.68
CA SER A 83 -10.54 6.81 -2.59
C SER A 83 -10.96 7.91 -3.56
N ASP A 84 -11.11 9.15 -3.08
CA ASP A 84 -11.44 10.33 -3.88
C ASP A 84 -10.44 10.66 -5.00
N TYR A 85 -9.18 10.22 -4.92
CA TYR A 85 -8.14 10.52 -5.91
C TYR A 85 -8.07 9.51 -7.06
N PHE A 86 -8.61 8.30 -6.87
CA PHE A 86 -8.36 7.16 -7.75
C PHE A 86 -9.63 6.49 -8.28
N ASP A 87 -10.80 7.11 -8.05
CA ASP A 87 -12.10 6.80 -8.66
C ASP A 87 -12.29 7.45 -10.05
#